data_AF-A0A7D9IMG5-F1
#
_entry.id   AF-A0A7D9IMG5-F1
#
_cell.length_a   1.000
_cell.length_b   1.000
_cell.length_c   1.000
_cell.angle_alpha   90.00
_cell.angle_beta   90.00
_cell.angle_gamma   90.00
#
_symmetry.space_group_name_H-M   'P 1'
#
loop_
_entity.id
_entity.type
_entity.pdbx_description
1 polymer ?
#
loop_
_entity_poly.entity_id
_entity_poly.type
_entity_poly.pdbx_seq_one_letter_code
_entity_poly.pdbx_strand_id
1 'polypeptide(L)'
;MSQLEEIEADKAPARASVILAGLGFSPKMQGQPTREFSGGWRMRLALARALFSKPDLLLLDEPTNMLDLNAIIWLENYLQKWPSTLLVVSHDRNFLDVVCSDIIYMHSTKLDSYKGNYETFFKTKTEKLKNQQREYEAQQQYREHLQAFIDRFRYNANRAALVQSKIKILEKLPKLTPVEKETEVVLRFPDCEDLSPPILQLDEVSFHYTKDKVIFEKVCMSATMQSRIAVVGENGAGKTTLLKILLGDLEPVKGLRHMH
;
A
#
# COMPACT_ATOMS: atom_id res chain seq x y z
N MET A 1 -10.51 25.36 36.31
CA MET A 1 -10.50 24.04 37.01
C MET A 1 -11.42 23.03 36.32
N SER A 2 -12.42 23.43 35.51
CA SER A 2 -13.45 22.51 34.98
C SER A 2 -13.15 21.74 33.68
N GLN A 3 -12.22 22.16 32.81
CA GLN A 3 -11.90 21.40 31.58
C GLN A 3 -10.84 20.31 31.77
N LEU A 4 -10.01 20.40 32.82
CA LEU A 4 -8.97 19.39 33.11
C LEU A 4 -9.54 18.18 33.87
N GLU A 5 -10.55 18.38 34.71
CA GLU A 5 -11.25 17.30 35.41
C GLU A 5 -12.16 16.48 34.48
N GLU A 6 -12.72 17.09 33.43
CA GLU A 6 -13.48 16.36 32.38
C GLU A 6 -12.61 15.46 31.49
N ILE A 7 -11.29 15.68 31.43
CA ILE A 7 -10.37 14.95 30.52
C ILE A 7 -9.82 13.64 31.13
N GLU A 8 -10.23 13.25 32.34
CA GLU A 8 -9.55 12.18 33.11
C GLU A 8 -8.03 12.47 33.21
N ALA A 9 -7.64 13.69 33.60
CA ALA A 9 -6.24 14.13 33.62
C ALA A 9 -5.31 13.17 34.39
N ASP A 10 -5.79 12.49 35.44
CA ASP A 10 -5.01 11.51 36.20
C ASP A 10 -4.72 10.23 35.39
N LYS A 11 -5.57 9.87 34.43
CA LYS A 11 -5.38 8.73 33.53
C LYS A 11 -4.68 9.12 32.22
N ALA A 12 -4.50 10.42 31.96
CA ALA A 12 -3.86 10.92 30.74
C ALA A 12 -2.43 10.36 30.53
N PRO A 13 -1.54 10.31 31.55
CA PRO A 13 -0.20 9.74 31.38
C PRO A 13 -0.24 8.24 31.04
N ALA A 14 -1.11 7.48 31.70
CA ALA A 14 -1.28 6.06 31.46
C ALA A 14 -1.80 5.80 30.03
N ARG A 15 -2.79 6.58 29.58
CA ARG A 15 -3.33 6.48 28.22
C ARG A 15 -2.29 6.84 27.15
N ALA A 16 -1.52 7.90 27.38
CA ALA A 16 -0.44 8.30 26.48
C ALA A 16 0.64 7.20 26.39
N SER A 17 1.01 6.61 27.52
CA SER A 17 1.96 5.48 27.57
C SER A 17 1.49 4.27 26.75
N VAL A 18 0.19 3.92 26.82
CA VAL A 18 -0.37 2.81 26.03
C VAL A 18 -0.30 3.08 24.52
N ILE A 19 -0.65 4.30 24.09
CA ILE A 19 -0.57 4.70 22.68
C ILE A 19 0.88 4.70 22.19
N LEU A 20 1.80 5.26 22.99
CA LEU A 20 3.22 5.29 22.67
C LEU A 20 3.82 3.88 22.60
N ALA A 21 3.52 3.01 23.56
CA ALA A 21 3.97 1.62 23.55
C ALA A 21 3.48 0.87 22.31
N GLY A 22 2.22 1.06 21.93
CA GLY A 22 1.63 0.49 20.72
C GLY A 22 2.30 0.94 19.42
N LEU A 23 2.79 2.18 19.37
CA LEU A 23 3.57 2.72 18.25
C LEU A 23 5.07 2.40 18.32
N GLY A 24 5.48 1.54 19.26
CA GLY A 24 6.84 1.04 19.41
C GLY A 24 7.78 1.89 20.29
N PHE A 25 7.25 2.85 21.08
CA PHE A 25 8.08 3.60 22.03
C PHE A 25 8.30 2.81 23.32
N SER A 26 9.55 2.41 23.56
CA SER A 26 9.94 1.79 24.82
C SER A 26 9.77 2.72 26.03
N PRO A 27 9.61 2.22 27.27
CA PRO A 27 9.48 3.06 28.46
C PRO A 27 10.62 4.07 28.62
N LYS A 28 11.85 3.70 28.22
CA LYS A 28 13.00 4.60 28.21
C LYS A 28 12.80 5.75 27.23
N MET A 29 12.29 5.46 26.03
CA MET A 29 12.05 6.47 25.00
C MET A 29 10.93 7.44 25.39
N GLN A 30 9.92 6.99 26.13
CA GLN A 30 8.83 7.86 26.58
C GLN A 30 9.32 9.00 27.49
N GLY A 31 10.44 8.81 28.20
CA GLY A 31 11.08 9.84 29.01
C GLY A 31 12.14 10.69 28.27
N GLN A 32 12.44 10.38 27.01
CA GLN A 32 13.50 11.08 26.27
C GLN A 32 13.02 12.41 25.66
N PRO A 33 13.89 13.44 25.58
CA PRO A 33 13.58 14.67 24.88
C PRO A 33 13.27 14.44 23.41
N THR A 34 12.20 15.06 22.91
CA THR A 34 11.73 14.87 21.52
C THR A 34 12.75 15.28 20.44
N ARG A 35 13.72 16.12 20.82
CA ARG A 35 14.81 16.59 19.95
C ARG A 35 15.78 15.48 19.56
N GLU A 36 15.91 14.44 20.38
CA GLU A 36 16.81 13.30 20.14
C GLU A 36 16.22 12.28 19.15
N PHE A 37 14.92 12.34 18.88
CA PHE A 37 14.27 11.46 17.93
C PHE A 37 14.60 11.82 16.48
N SER A 38 14.79 10.79 15.66
CA SER A 38 14.86 10.93 14.20
C SER A 38 13.53 11.39 13.61
N GLY A 39 13.53 11.83 12.35
CA GLY A 39 12.32 12.30 11.67
C GLY A 39 11.16 11.30 11.71
N GLY A 40 11.43 10.00 11.51
CA GLY A 40 10.41 8.95 11.57
C GLY A 40 9.80 8.79 12.97
N TRP A 41 10.62 8.83 14.03
CA TRP A 41 10.13 8.79 15.41
C TRP A 41 9.32 10.04 15.78
N ARG A 42 9.70 11.22 15.28
CA ARG A 42 8.89 12.44 15.45
C ARG A 42 7.54 12.36 14.74
N MET A 43 7.48 11.75 13.57
CA MET A 43 6.21 11.50 12.86
C MET A 43 5.32 10.55 13.66
N ARG A 44 5.88 9.45 14.21
CA ARG A 44 5.12 8.54 15.10
C ARG A 44 4.60 9.25 16.35
N LEU A 45 5.37 10.19 16.90
CA LEU A 45 4.93 11.00 18.03
C LEU A 45 3.79 11.95 17.65
N ALA A 46 3.82 12.52 16.44
CA ALA A 46 2.72 13.34 15.91
C ALA A 46 1.44 12.50 15.75
N LEU A 47 1.56 11.28 15.24
CA LEU A 47 0.45 10.32 15.19
C LEU A 47 -0.08 10.00 16.59
N ALA A 48 0.80 9.71 17.55
CA ALA A 48 0.43 9.45 18.95
C ALA A 48 -0.39 10.61 19.54
N ARG A 49 0.05 11.85 19.28
CA ARG A 49 -0.65 13.07 19.72
C ARG A 49 -2.02 13.22 19.08
N ALA A 50 -2.14 12.93 17.78
CA ALA A 50 -3.42 12.98 17.08
C ALA A 50 -4.42 11.96 17.66
N LEU A 51 -3.96 10.72 17.88
CA LEU A 51 -4.77 9.65 18.51
C LEU A 51 -5.16 10.01 19.95
N PHE A 52 -4.24 10.59 20.72
CA PHE A 52 -4.49 10.98 22.10
C PHE A 52 -5.56 12.09 22.22
N SER A 53 -5.62 12.98 21.23
CA SER A 53 -6.55 14.13 21.24
C SER A 53 -8.00 13.72 20.99
N LYS A 54 -8.25 12.53 20.40
CA LYS A 54 -9.59 12.01 20.10
C LYS A 54 -10.53 13.03 19.42
N PRO A 55 -10.16 13.60 18.26
CA PRO A 55 -11.03 14.53 17.55
C PRO A 55 -12.26 13.83 16.97
N ASP A 56 -13.33 14.60 16.72
CA ASP A 56 -14.54 14.13 16.02
C ASP A 56 -14.26 13.73 14.56
N LEU A 57 -13.27 14.38 13.94
CA LEU A 57 -12.76 14.05 12.61
C LEU A 57 -11.23 13.89 12.68
N LEU A 58 -10.75 12.67 12.44
CA LEU A 58 -9.33 12.36 12.35
C LEU A 58 -8.91 12.15 10.89
N LEU A 59 -7.97 12.97 10.42
CA LEU A 59 -7.38 12.87 9.09
C LEU A 59 -5.99 12.23 9.20
N LEU A 60 -5.77 11.13 8.49
CA LEU A 60 -4.49 10.41 8.46
C LEU A 60 -3.98 10.34 7.01
N ASP A 61 -2.80 10.89 6.77
CA ASP A 61 -2.13 10.81 5.48
C ASP A 61 -0.97 9.81 5.57
N GLU A 62 -1.14 8.66 4.92
CA GLU A 62 -0.19 7.55 4.86
C GLU A 62 0.37 7.12 6.24
N PRO A 63 -0.50 6.75 7.21
CA PRO A 63 -0.09 6.50 8.58
C PRO A 63 0.81 5.27 8.77
N THR A 64 0.82 4.33 7.81
CA THR A 64 1.57 3.06 7.90
C THR A 64 3.04 3.18 7.45
N ASN A 65 3.40 4.21 6.67
CA ASN A 65 4.71 4.34 6.00
C ASN A 65 5.94 4.26 6.91
N MET A 66 5.81 4.71 8.16
CA MET A 66 6.92 4.76 9.12
C MET A 66 6.75 3.74 10.25
N LEU A 67 5.75 2.86 10.16
CA LEU A 67 5.42 1.85 11.16
C LEU A 67 6.04 0.51 10.78
N ASP A 68 6.46 -0.25 11.80
CA ASP A 68 6.79 -1.64 11.63
C ASP A 68 5.51 -2.48 11.70
N LEU A 69 5.60 -3.74 11.29
CA LEU A 69 4.44 -4.63 11.20
C LEU A 69 3.66 -4.72 12.53
N ASN A 70 4.37 -4.74 13.66
CA ASN A 70 3.73 -4.76 14.99
C ASN A 70 2.94 -3.48 15.27
N ALA A 71 3.52 -2.31 14.99
CA ALA A 71 2.84 -1.04 15.16
C ALA A 71 1.68 -0.84 14.17
N ILE A 72 1.77 -1.38 12.94
CA ILE A 72 0.66 -1.39 11.97
C ILE A 72 -0.51 -2.21 12.53
N ILE A 73 -0.26 -3.45 12.97
CA ILE A 73 -1.30 -4.31 13.56
C ILE A 73 -1.92 -3.65 14.79
N TRP A 74 -1.11 -3.02 15.64
CA TRP A 74 -1.63 -2.30 16.79
C TRP A 74 -2.52 -1.13 16.36
N LEU A 75 -2.08 -0.34 15.37
CA LEU A 75 -2.83 0.81 14.86
C LEU A 75 -4.16 0.38 14.23
N GLU A 76 -4.17 -0.69 13.44
CA GLU A 76 -5.39 -1.28 12.87
C GLU A 76 -6.41 -1.61 13.96
N ASN A 77 -5.99 -2.38 14.96
CA ASN A 77 -6.85 -2.76 16.09
C ASN A 77 -7.33 -1.57 16.91
N TYR A 78 -6.51 -0.52 17.01
CA TYR A 78 -6.86 0.71 17.71
C TYR A 78 -7.90 1.52 16.93
N LEU A 79 -7.72 1.66 15.62
CA LEU A 79 -8.61 2.43 14.75
C LEU A 79 -9.93 1.73 14.45
N GLN A 80 -9.99 0.39 14.47
CA GLN A 80 -11.25 -0.35 14.38
C GLN A 80 -12.24 -0.01 15.50
N LYS A 81 -11.72 0.38 16.67
CA LYS A 81 -12.50 0.77 17.85
C LYS A 81 -12.67 2.29 17.94
N TRP A 82 -12.31 3.02 16.89
CA TRP A 82 -12.37 4.46 16.89
C TRP A 82 -13.84 4.93 16.88
N PRO A 83 -14.26 5.78 17.83
CA PRO A 83 -15.68 6.11 18.00
C PRO A 83 -16.18 7.17 17.00
N SER A 84 -15.28 7.91 16.35
CA SER A 84 -15.60 9.10 15.56
C SER A 84 -15.25 8.92 14.08
N THR A 85 -15.36 9.98 13.27
CA THR A 85 -15.10 9.90 11.83
C THR A 85 -13.59 9.85 11.55
N LEU A 86 -13.21 8.94 10.65
CA LEU A 86 -11.83 8.73 10.20
C LEU A 86 -11.78 8.95 8.68
N LEU A 87 -10.84 9.77 8.21
CA LEU A 87 -10.48 9.85 6.79
C LEU A 87 -9.01 9.45 6.65
N VAL A 88 -8.75 8.35 5.94
CA VAL A 88 -7.39 7.85 5.74
C VAL A 88 -7.04 7.85 4.26
N VAL A 89 -5.86 8.38 3.95
CA VAL A 89 -5.16 8.16 2.69
C VAL A 89 -4.11 7.08 2.94
N SER A 90 -4.17 5.99 2.19
CA SER A 90 -3.21 4.89 2.29
C SER A 90 -3.15 4.12 0.97
N HIS A 91 -1.98 3.58 0.64
CA HIS A 91 -1.82 2.58 -0.42
C HIS A 91 -1.76 1.15 0.13
N ASP A 92 -1.79 0.97 1.46
CA ASP A 92 -1.84 -0.33 2.11
C ASP A 92 -3.27 -0.91 2.04
N ARG A 93 -3.42 -1.91 1.18
CA ARG A 93 -4.71 -2.59 0.93
C ARG A 93 -5.23 -3.32 2.17
N ASN A 94 -4.34 -3.93 2.95
CA ASN A 94 -4.75 -4.70 4.13
C ASN A 94 -5.25 -3.74 5.22
N PHE A 95 -4.50 -2.66 5.45
CA PHE A 95 -4.90 -1.63 6.40
C PHE A 95 -6.27 -1.01 6.03
N LEU A 96 -6.46 -0.64 4.76
CA LEU A 96 -7.74 -0.09 4.28
C LEU A 96 -8.88 -1.09 4.44
N ASP A 97 -8.63 -2.38 4.20
CA ASP A 97 -9.65 -3.42 4.32
C ASP A 97 -10.12 -3.63 5.76
N VAL A 98 -9.18 -3.53 6.71
CA VAL A 98 -9.41 -3.77 8.14
C VAL A 98 -10.04 -2.57 8.84
N VAL A 99 -9.69 -1.34 8.43
CA VAL A 99 -10.06 -0.11 9.14
C VAL A 99 -11.23 0.64 8.51
N CYS A 100 -11.36 0.63 7.17
CA CYS A 100 -12.30 1.52 6.48
C CYS A 100 -13.66 0.85 6.23
N SER A 101 -14.74 1.60 6.43
CA SER A 101 -16.12 1.19 6.10
C SER A 101 -16.55 1.58 4.68
N ASP A 102 -15.92 2.60 4.13
CA ASP A 102 -16.24 3.20 2.83
C ASP A 102 -14.93 3.60 2.15
N ILE A 103 -14.89 3.49 0.82
CA ILE A 103 -13.73 3.84 0.00
C ILE A 103 -14.08 4.99 -0.93
N ILE A 104 -13.28 6.05 -0.88
CA ILE A 104 -13.32 7.15 -1.84
C ILE A 104 -12.22 6.91 -2.87
N TYR A 105 -12.63 6.57 -4.09
CA TYR A 105 -11.72 6.30 -5.19
C TYR A 105 -11.49 7.54 -6.04
N MET A 106 -10.25 8.05 -6.03
CA MET A 106 -9.83 9.16 -6.86
C MET A 106 -9.27 8.68 -8.20
N HIS A 107 -9.91 9.06 -9.30
CA HIS A 107 -9.47 8.74 -10.66
C HIS A 107 -9.89 9.82 -11.65
N SER A 108 -9.07 10.09 -12.67
CA SER A 108 -9.41 11.03 -13.76
C SER A 108 -10.02 12.35 -13.28
N THR A 109 -9.45 12.93 -12.21
CA THR A 109 -9.91 14.16 -11.51
C THR A 109 -11.33 14.09 -10.92
N LYS A 110 -11.84 12.87 -10.69
CA LYS A 110 -13.14 12.56 -10.09
C LYS A 110 -12.95 11.76 -8.81
N LEU A 111 -14.00 11.80 -7.97
CA LEU A 111 -14.09 11.03 -6.73
C LEU A 111 -15.36 10.18 -6.79
N ASP A 112 -15.19 8.86 -6.82
CA ASP A 112 -16.30 7.90 -6.74
C ASP A 112 -16.31 7.27 -5.35
N SER A 113 -17.47 7.26 -4.69
CA SER A 113 -17.63 6.65 -3.38
C SER A 113 -18.18 5.23 -3.48
N TYR A 114 -17.59 4.31 -2.73
CA TYR A 114 -17.99 2.91 -2.66
C TYR A 114 -18.24 2.53 -1.20
N LYS A 115 -19.38 1.89 -0.94
CA LYS A 115 -19.68 1.34 0.38
C LYS A 115 -19.00 -0.02 0.56
N GLY A 116 -18.42 -0.26 1.72
CA GLY A 116 -17.70 -1.48 2.06
C GLY A 116 -16.19 -1.29 2.11
N ASN A 117 -15.50 -2.37 2.48
CA ASN A 117 -14.05 -2.42 2.61
C ASN A 117 -13.33 -2.36 1.24
N TYR A 118 -12.00 -2.33 1.27
CA TYR A 118 -11.17 -2.26 0.08
C TYR A 118 -11.41 -3.44 -0.88
N GLU A 119 -11.58 -4.66 -0.36
CA GLU A 119 -11.83 -5.84 -1.20
C GLU A 119 -13.15 -5.71 -1.98
N THR A 120 -14.22 -5.26 -1.32
CA THR A 120 -15.54 -5.03 -1.94
C THR A 120 -15.44 -3.96 -3.02
N PHE A 121 -14.80 -2.83 -2.70
CA PHE A 121 -14.50 -1.78 -3.68
C PHE A 121 -13.78 -2.34 -4.92
N PHE A 122 -12.71 -3.10 -4.71
CA PHE A 122 -11.88 -3.62 -5.80
C PHE A 122 -12.67 -4.57 -6.70
N LYS A 123 -13.49 -5.46 -6.12
CA LYS A 123 -14.38 -6.36 -6.86
C LYS A 123 -15.39 -5.58 -7.69
N THR A 124 -16.14 -4.66 -7.07
CA THR A 124 -17.16 -3.86 -7.76
C THR A 124 -16.57 -2.98 -8.86
N LYS A 125 -15.41 -2.35 -8.63
CA LYS A 125 -14.68 -1.58 -9.65
C LYS A 125 -14.29 -2.47 -10.82
N THR A 126 -13.72 -3.64 -10.55
CA THR A 126 -13.26 -4.57 -11.59
C THR A 126 -14.42 -5.09 -12.44
N GLU A 127 -15.55 -5.42 -11.81
CA GLU A 127 -16.77 -5.86 -12.52
C GLU A 127 -17.36 -4.74 -13.38
N LYS A 128 -17.43 -3.51 -12.84
CA LYS A 128 -17.90 -2.33 -13.59
C LYS A 128 -17.04 -2.09 -14.83
N LEU A 129 -15.72 -2.15 -14.69
CA LEU A 129 -14.78 -2.00 -15.83
C LEU A 129 -14.95 -3.12 -16.86
N LYS A 130 -15.10 -4.37 -16.43
CA LYS A 130 -15.33 -5.50 -17.34
C LYS A 130 -16.65 -5.36 -18.12
N ASN A 131 -17.72 -4.91 -17.46
CA ASN A 131 -19.01 -4.70 -18.12
C ASN A 131 -18.94 -3.54 -19.12
N GLN A 132 -18.32 -2.42 -18.74
CA GLN A 132 -18.08 -1.30 -19.65
C GLN A 132 -17.25 -1.71 -20.87
N GLN A 133 -16.22 -2.54 -20.67
CA GLN A 133 -15.38 -3.04 -21.76
C GLN A 133 -16.19 -3.94 -22.72
N ARG A 134 -17.03 -4.84 -22.21
CA ARG A 134 -17.90 -5.70 -23.03
C ARG A 134 -18.93 -4.89 -23.82
N GLU A 135 -19.56 -3.90 -23.18
CA GLU A 135 -20.52 -3.01 -23.84
C GLU A 135 -19.83 -2.19 -24.95
N TYR A 136 -18.64 -1.68 -24.68
CA TYR A 136 -17.82 -0.98 -25.66
C TYR A 136 -17.50 -1.88 -26.87
N GLU A 137 -17.00 -3.10 -26.64
CA GLU A 137 -16.67 -4.05 -27.69
C GLU A 137 -17.91 -4.45 -28.51
N ALA A 138 -19.06 -4.69 -27.87
CA ALA A 138 -20.30 -5.01 -28.56
C ALA A 138 -20.79 -3.84 -29.43
N GLN A 139 -20.71 -2.60 -28.93
CA GLN A 139 -21.06 -1.41 -29.72
C GLN A 139 -20.09 -1.19 -30.88
N GLN A 140 -18.80 -1.45 -30.68
CA GLN A 140 -17.79 -1.35 -31.73
C GLN A 140 -18.06 -2.37 -32.84
N GLN A 141 -18.25 -3.65 -32.50
CA GLN A 141 -18.57 -4.70 -33.47
C GLN A 141 -19.86 -4.40 -34.23
N TYR A 142 -20.89 -3.88 -33.54
CA TYR A 142 -22.13 -3.50 -34.20
C TYR A 142 -21.93 -2.35 -35.20
N ARG A 143 -21.17 -1.32 -34.81
CA ARG A 143 -20.80 -0.19 -35.71
C ARG A 143 -20.01 -0.69 -36.92
N GLU A 144 -19.00 -1.53 -36.71
CA GLU A 144 -18.19 -2.12 -37.78
C GLU A 144 -19.03 -2.95 -38.75
N HIS A 145 -19.96 -3.78 -38.24
CA HIS A 145 -20.86 -4.57 -39.08
C HIS A 145 -21.80 -3.70 -39.92
N LEU A 146 -22.37 -2.65 -39.34
CA LEU A 146 -23.20 -1.68 -40.09
C LEU A 146 -22.38 -0.96 -41.16
N GLN A 147 -21.16 -0.51 -40.81
CA GLN A 147 -20.26 0.18 -41.72
C GLN A 147 -19.87 -0.71 -42.90
N ALA A 148 -19.48 -1.97 -42.64
CA ALA A 148 -19.16 -2.94 -43.68
C ALA A 148 -20.34 -3.21 -44.63
N PHE A 149 -21.57 -3.25 -44.12
CA PHE A 149 -22.77 -3.37 -44.96
C PHE A 149 -22.98 -2.13 -45.84
N ILE A 150 -22.85 -0.94 -45.24
CA ILE A 150 -22.99 0.33 -45.96
C ILE A 150 -21.96 0.40 -47.08
N ASP A 151 -20.69 0.14 -46.79
CA ASP A 151 -19.59 0.22 -47.77
C ASP A 151 -19.76 -0.79 -48.90
N ARG A 152 -20.19 -2.02 -48.58
CA ARG A 152 -20.40 -3.08 -49.58
C ARG A 152 -21.56 -2.79 -50.53
N PHE A 153 -22.63 -2.17 -50.05
CA PHE A 153 -23.86 -1.96 -50.83
C PHE A 153 -24.11 -0.49 -51.21
N ARG A 154 -23.15 0.41 -50.94
CA ARG A 154 -23.28 1.86 -51.18
C ARG A 154 -23.66 2.21 -52.61
N TYR A 155 -23.12 1.48 -53.58
CA TYR A 155 -23.33 1.70 -55.01
C TYR A 155 -24.43 0.83 -55.64
N ASN A 156 -25.15 0.03 -54.83
CA ASN A 156 -26.21 -0.84 -55.31
C ASN A 156 -27.57 -0.13 -55.24
N ALA A 157 -28.08 0.31 -56.39
CA ALA A 157 -29.34 1.05 -56.50
C ALA A 157 -30.55 0.30 -55.89
N ASN A 158 -30.60 -1.03 -56.02
CA ASN A 158 -31.71 -1.84 -55.51
C ASN A 158 -31.75 -1.94 -53.97
N ARG A 159 -30.66 -1.58 -53.28
CA ARG A 159 -30.56 -1.63 -51.81
C ARG A 159 -30.40 -0.24 -51.17
N ALA A 160 -30.55 0.83 -51.95
CA ALA A 160 -30.34 2.20 -51.50
C ALA A 160 -31.17 2.57 -50.25
N ALA A 161 -32.45 2.18 -50.19
CA ALA A 161 -33.31 2.43 -49.03
C ALA A 161 -32.81 1.74 -47.75
N LEU A 162 -32.31 0.50 -47.87
CA LEU A 162 -31.74 -0.27 -46.75
C LEU A 162 -30.43 0.35 -46.26
N VAL A 163 -29.56 0.77 -47.17
CA VAL A 163 -28.30 1.46 -46.84
C VAL A 163 -28.59 2.78 -46.12
N GLN A 164 -29.52 3.58 -46.63
CA GLN A 164 -29.93 4.84 -45.99
C GLN A 164 -30.51 4.64 -44.59
N SER A 165 -31.29 3.57 -44.37
CA SER A 165 -31.76 3.20 -43.03
C SER A 165 -30.61 2.87 -42.08
N LYS A 166 -29.61 2.08 -42.54
CA LYS A 166 -28.44 1.70 -41.74
C LYS A 166 -27.53 2.89 -41.41
N ILE A 167 -27.37 3.84 -42.34
CA ILE A 167 -26.66 5.11 -42.09
C ILE A 167 -27.35 5.89 -40.96
N LYS A 168 -28.68 6.06 -41.02
CA LYS A 168 -29.44 6.75 -39.95
C LYS A 168 -29.34 6.04 -38.60
N ILE A 169 -29.27 4.70 -38.59
CA ILE A 169 -29.05 3.93 -37.36
C ILE A 169 -27.65 4.23 -36.80
N LEU A 170 -26.62 4.19 -37.64
CA LEU A 170 -25.23 4.46 -37.24
C LEU A 170 -25.06 5.88 -36.66
N GLU A 171 -25.70 6.89 -37.27
CA GLU A 171 -25.69 8.27 -36.79
C GLU A 171 -26.39 8.45 -35.43
N LYS A 172 -27.43 7.66 -35.16
CA LYS A 172 -28.18 7.69 -33.90
C LYS A 172 -27.51 6.91 -32.77
N LEU A 173 -26.50 6.09 -33.05
CA LEU A 173 -25.80 5.34 -32.01
C LEU A 173 -25.06 6.31 -31.06
N PRO A 174 -25.13 6.08 -29.74
CA PRO A 174 -24.46 6.93 -28.74
C PRO A 174 -22.96 6.96 -29.00
N LYS A 175 -22.31 8.10 -28.73
CA LYS A 175 -20.87 8.27 -28.92
C LYS A 175 -20.11 7.19 -28.15
N LEU A 176 -19.26 6.46 -28.86
CA LEU A 176 -18.42 5.42 -28.28
C LEU A 176 -17.31 6.11 -27.46
N THR A 177 -17.37 6.00 -26.14
CA THR A 177 -16.30 6.47 -25.26
C THR A 177 -15.41 5.28 -24.89
N PRO A 178 -14.10 5.31 -25.19
CA PRO A 178 -13.19 4.24 -24.80
C PRO A 178 -13.14 4.12 -23.28
N VAL A 179 -13.12 2.88 -22.78
CA VAL A 179 -12.88 2.63 -21.37
C VAL A 179 -11.45 3.05 -21.04
N GLU A 180 -11.29 3.98 -20.11
CA GLU A 180 -9.98 4.39 -19.60
C GLU A 180 -9.35 3.19 -18.89
N LYS A 181 -8.27 2.64 -19.45
CA LYS A 181 -7.50 1.57 -18.82
C LYS A 181 -6.40 2.18 -17.98
N GLU A 182 -6.36 1.80 -16.71
CA GLU A 182 -5.17 2.01 -15.89
C GLU A 182 -4.00 1.24 -16.51
N THR A 183 -2.85 1.90 -16.57
CA THR A 183 -1.64 1.29 -17.13
C THR A 183 -1.17 0.20 -16.18
N GLU A 184 -1.14 -1.06 -16.65
CA GLU A 184 -0.57 -2.15 -15.87
C GLU A 184 0.96 -1.99 -15.82
N VAL A 185 1.48 -1.71 -14.63
CA VAL A 185 2.93 -1.66 -14.40
C VAL A 185 3.42 -3.10 -14.20
N VAL A 186 4.01 -3.68 -15.24
CA VAL A 186 4.63 -5.01 -15.15
C VAL A 186 6.11 -4.86 -14.83
N LEU A 187 6.48 -5.13 -13.58
CA LEU A 187 7.88 -5.18 -13.15
C LEU A 187 8.47 -6.54 -13.51
N ARG A 188 9.21 -6.61 -14.61
CA ARG A 188 10.00 -7.80 -14.98
C ARG A 188 11.44 -7.60 -14.56
N PHE A 189 11.97 -8.56 -13.83
CA PHE A 189 13.39 -8.67 -13.56
C PHE A 189 14.01 -9.57 -14.63
N PRO A 190 15.26 -9.32 -15.05
CA PRO A 190 15.96 -10.21 -15.97
C PRO A 190 16.18 -11.58 -15.33
N ASP A 191 16.13 -12.64 -16.13
CA ASP A 191 16.50 -13.97 -15.70
C ASP A 191 18.01 -14.01 -15.39
N CYS A 192 18.39 -14.64 -14.29
CA CYS A 192 19.78 -14.81 -13.88
C CYS A 192 20.29 -16.19 -14.28
N GLU A 193 21.58 -16.30 -14.61
CA GLU A 193 22.25 -17.58 -14.82
C GLU A 193 22.24 -18.42 -13.52
N ASP A 194 22.19 -19.75 -13.66
CA ASP A 194 22.19 -20.66 -12.52
C ASP A 194 23.55 -20.63 -11.80
N LEU A 195 23.57 -20.09 -10.58
CA LEU A 195 24.74 -20.06 -9.71
C LEU A 195 24.77 -21.31 -8.82
N SER A 196 25.96 -21.92 -8.70
CA SER A 196 26.15 -23.05 -7.79
C SER A 196 26.06 -22.60 -6.32
N PRO A 197 25.33 -23.31 -5.44
CA PRO A 197 25.28 -22.98 -4.02
C PRO A 197 26.66 -23.14 -3.33
N PRO A 198 26.96 -22.39 -2.25
CA PRO A 198 26.13 -21.38 -1.59
C PRO A 198 26.30 -19.98 -2.22
N ILE A 199 25.17 -19.35 -2.54
CA ILE A 199 25.15 -18.04 -3.21
C ILE A 199 25.40 -16.92 -2.21
N LEU A 200 24.77 -17.01 -1.04
CA LEU A 200 24.91 -16.06 0.05
C LEU A 200 24.91 -16.86 1.35
N GLN A 201 25.96 -16.75 2.14
CA GLN A 201 26.07 -17.39 3.45
C GLN A 201 26.74 -16.47 4.45
N LEU A 202 26.16 -16.37 5.63
CA LEU A 202 26.74 -15.78 6.83
C LEU A 202 27.04 -16.90 7.80
N ASP A 203 28.27 -16.94 8.32
CA ASP A 203 28.72 -17.92 9.30
C ASP A 203 29.27 -17.21 10.55
N GLU A 204 28.61 -17.44 11.68
CA GLU A 204 28.86 -16.84 12.99
C GLU A 204 29.09 -15.31 12.96
N VAL A 205 28.37 -14.60 12.10
CA VAL A 205 28.60 -13.18 11.87
C VAL A 205 28.17 -12.34 13.06
N SER A 206 29.10 -11.52 13.54
CA SER A 206 28.86 -10.57 14.63
C SER A 206 29.21 -9.15 14.18
N PHE A 207 28.38 -8.18 14.54
CA PHE A 207 28.53 -6.79 14.11
C PHE A 207 28.09 -5.78 15.17
N HIS A 208 28.86 -4.69 15.28
CA HIS A 208 28.57 -3.55 16.13
C HIS A 208 29.12 -2.25 15.49
N TYR A 209 28.35 -1.15 15.51
CA TYR A 209 28.89 0.15 15.06
C TYR A 209 29.83 0.78 16.10
N THR A 210 29.51 0.57 17.38
CA THR A 210 30.29 1.02 18.53
C THR A 210 30.41 -0.15 19.50
N LYS A 211 31.52 -0.24 20.25
CA LYS A 211 31.76 -1.37 21.16
C LYS A 211 30.65 -1.55 22.21
N ASP A 212 29.96 -0.47 22.54
CA ASP A 212 28.91 -0.46 23.56
C ASP A 212 27.54 -0.94 23.04
N LYS A 213 27.37 -1.11 21.71
CA LYS A 213 26.10 -1.51 21.11
C LYS A 213 26.29 -2.61 20.07
N VAL A 214 26.29 -3.85 20.56
CA VAL A 214 26.23 -5.06 19.72
C VAL A 214 24.87 -5.13 19.03
N ILE A 215 24.86 -5.27 17.70
CA ILE A 215 23.64 -5.40 16.91
C ILE A 215 23.37 -6.87 16.59
N PHE A 216 24.43 -7.58 16.17
CA PHE A 216 24.35 -9.00 15.81
C PHE A 216 25.44 -9.77 16.55
N GLU A 217 25.09 -10.94 17.04
CA GLU A 217 26.00 -11.89 17.67
C GLU A 217 25.76 -13.28 17.07
N LYS A 218 26.81 -13.85 16.46
CA LYS A 218 26.84 -15.20 15.88
C LYS A 218 25.65 -15.52 14.96
N VAL A 219 25.34 -14.64 14.03
CA VAL A 219 24.25 -14.85 13.05
C VAL A 219 24.72 -15.81 11.95
N CYS A 220 24.00 -16.91 11.80
CA CYS A 220 24.18 -17.86 10.70
C CYS A 220 22.96 -17.85 9.78
N MET A 221 23.18 -17.69 8.47
CA MET A 221 22.12 -17.64 7.46
C MET A 221 22.68 -18.16 6.13
N SER A 222 21.85 -18.85 5.34
CA SER A 222 22.18 -19.18 3.95
C SER A 222 21.00 -18.89 3.03
N ALA A 223 21.28 -18.51 1.79
CA ALA A 223 20.28 -18.29 0.75
C ALA A 223 20.71 -18.92 -0.59
N THR A 224 19.72 -19.42 -1.32
CA THR A 224 19.82 -20.08 -2.64
C THR A 224 19.07 -19.29 -3.70
N MET A 225 19.20 -19.63 -4.99
CA MET A 225 18.49 -18.94 -6.10
C MET A 225 16.97 -18.91 -5.94
N GLN A 226 16.41 -19.89 -5.22
CA GLN A 226 14.96 -20.02 -5.02
C GLN A 226 14.48 -19.44 -3.68
N SER A 227 15.39 -18.91 -2.86
CA SER A 227 15.04 -18.40 -1.54
C SER A 227 14.22 -17.12 -1.61
N ARG A 228 13.10 -17.09 -0.90
CA ARG A 228 12.30 -15.88 -0.66
C ARG A 228 12.39 -15.53 0.82
N ILE A 229 13.22 -14.55 1.15
CA ILE A 229 13.53 -14.17 2.54
C ILE A 229 12.90 -12.83 2.86
N ALA A 230 12.14 -12.77 3.95
CA ALA A 230 11.61 -11.54 4.52
C ALA A 230 12.30 -11.25 5.86
N VAL A 231 12.98 -10.10 5.96
CA VAL A 231 13.64 -9.67 7.21
C VAL A 231 12.66 -8.82 8.01
N VAL A 232 12.20 -9.36 9.15
CA VAL A 232 11.25 -8.70 10.04
C VAL A 232 11.90 -8.32 11.37
N GLY A 233 11.36 -7.30 12.04
CA GLY A 233 11.85 -6.81 13.31
C GLY A 233 11.44 -5.37 13.57
N GLU A 234 11.62 -4.90 14.80
CA GLU A 234 11.33 -3.53 15.20
C GLU A 234 12.22 -2.51 14.47
N ASN A 235 11.78 -1.27 14.41
CA ASN A 235 12.62 -0.20 13.87
C ASN A 235 13.84 0.04 14.77
N GLY A 236 15.04 -0.05 14.17
CA GLY A 236 16.30 0.02 14.90
C GLY A 236 16.88 -1.34 15.31
N ALA A 237 16.19 -2.46 15.03
CA ALA A 237 16.69 -3.81 15.32
C ALA A 237 17.87 -4.25 14.43
N GLY A 238 18.24 -3.47 13.41
CA GLY A 238 19.38 -3.75 12.54
C GLY A 238 19.04 -4.29 11.15
N LYS A 239 17.76 -4.32 10.74
CA LYS A 239 17.32 -4.81 9.40
C LYS A 239 18.16 -4.27 8.23
N THR A 240 18.34 -2.94 8.16
CA THR A 240 19.18 -2.30 7.13
C THR A 240 20.65 -2.64 7.29
N THR A 241 21.14 -2.77 8.52
CA THR A 241 22.52 -3.20 8.80
C THR A 241 22.76 -4.62 8.29
N LEU A 242 21.81 -5.54 8.49
CA LEU A 242 21.89 -6.90 7.95
C LEU A 242 21.98 -6.88 6.42
N LEU A 243 21.10 -6.14 5.75
CA LEU A 243 21.13 -6.01 4.29
C LEU A 243 22.45 -5.43 3.77
N LYS A 244 23.00 -4.42 4.45
CA LYS A 244 24.31 -3.85 4.12
C LYS A 244 25.45 -4.86 4.29
N ILE A 245 25.41 -5.69 5.33
CA ILE A 245 26.38 -6.79 5.50
C ILE A 245 26.22 -7.81 4.38
N LEU A 246 24.99 -8.19 4.01
CA LEU A 246 24.73 -9.12 2.92
C LEU A 246 25.23 -8.59 1.57
N LEU A 247 25.03 -7.30 1.28
CA LEU A 247 25.49 -6.63 0.06
C LEU A 247 27.00 -6.37 0.04
N GLY A 248 27.65 -6.33 1.20
CA GLY A 248 29.09 -6.06 1.33
C GLY A 248 29.46 -4.61 1.58
N ASP A 249 28.46 -3.75 1.81
CA ASP A 249 28.67 -2.34 2.19
C ASP A 249 29.25 -2.20 3.61
N LEU A 250 29.06 -3.23 4.45
CA LEU A 250 29.58 -3.29 5.81
C LEU A 250 30.28 -4.63 6.03
N GLU A 251 31.51 -4.58 6.55
CA GLU A 251 32.24 -5.77 6.93
C GLU A 251 31.83 -6.25 8.33
N PRO A 252 31.68 -7.56 8.54
CA PRO A 252 31.42 -8.11 9.86
C PRO A 252 32.64 -7.92 10.78
N VAL A 253 32.41 -7.69 12.07
CA VAL A 253 33.51 -7.57 13.06
C VAL A 253 34.12 -8.94 13.36
N LYS A 254 33.29 -9.98 13.35
CA LYS A 254 33.68 -11.40 13.46
C LYS A 254 32.77 -12.25 12.58
N GLY A 255 33.24 -13.45 12.23
CA GLY A 255 32.52 -14.39 11.36
C GLY A 255 32.86 -14.17 9.88
N LEU A 256 32.27 -15.00 9.03
CA LEU A 256 32.55 -15.03 7.60
C LEU A 256 31.28 -14.73 6.80
N ARG A 257 31.43 -13.88 5.78
CA ARG A 257 30.44 -13.66 4.72
C ARG A 257 30.96 -14.31 3.45
N HIS A 258 30.21 -15.24 2.91
CA HIS A 258 30.45 -15.84 1.60
C HIS A 258 29.39 -15.36 0.61
N MET A 259 29.83 -14.89 -0.56
CA MET A 259 28.97 -14.52 -1.68
C MET A 259 29.59 -15.06 -2.98
N HIS A 260 28.77 -15.68 -3.83
CA HIS A 260 29.18 -16.12 -5.17
C HIS A 260 29.29 -14.94 -6.14
#